data_AF-A0A661M7R2-F1
#
_entry.id   AF-A0A661M7R2-F1
#
_cell.length_a   1.000
_cell.length_b   1.000
_cell.length_c   1.000
_cell.angle_alpha   90.00
_cell.angle_beta   90.00
_cell.angle_gamma   90.00
#
_symmetry.space_group_name_H-M   'P 1'
#
loop_
_entity.id
_entity.type
_entity.pdbx_description
1 polymer ?
#
loop_
_entity_poly.entity_id
_entity_poly.type
_entity_poly.pdbx_seq_one_letter_code
_entity_poly.pdbx_strand_id
1 'polypeptide(L)'
;ELLKEINRDFKIRARGGGLGDQLRKLNDFLLKKSAEGKNCAIIIDDAQNLSTESLELIRMISNLETEAEKLVQVLLIGQPELVKKLAFPQLRQLQSRIIIHQEVKPLGKHELKDYVFFKLNSAGNDGTTTVTNGGLKAIYRATKGNFRKVNALMDRCLYAGFVCDTTRISRRIVKKALLDLQGKPLEFYRRPVAWVMGGAIALSLAFGVYLSRDLFVPFKNYLPVSIASAKLGEKVPDQVLSFLDNYGLGAYAQSFFGGLTRGSLKTVSKRILQETGLCLVQLSNVPDGVRRKFGVLAYPSDGGRGQRFFLFWKPQFLVERFYYGYKGPEISKLQQFLARLSFYNDTIDGIVGRNLMRALVEFQKSMSLPVTGYPDPDTLFLMCNMEDSSVYGKSNTSPKTSG
;
A
#
# COMPACT_ATOMS: atom_id res chain seq x y z
N GLU A 1 -22.95 4.52 -35.52
CA GLU A 1 -22.80 3.27 -34.73
C GLU A 1 -23.70 3.22 -33.52
N LEU A 2 -23.78 4.29 -32.71
CA LEU A 2 -24.61 4.38 -31.50
C LEU A 2 -26.02 3.76 -31.63
N LEU A 3 -26.79 4.12 -32.65
CA LEU A 3 -28.15 3.59 -32.83
C LEU A 3 -28.20 2.07 -33.07
N LYS A 4 -27.19 1.51 -33.75
CA LYS A 4 -27.08 0.06 -33.95
C LYS A 4 -26.83 -0.65 -32.61
N GLU A 5 -25.99 -0.06 -31.77
CA GLU A 5 -25.70 -0.57 -30.43
C GLU A 5 -26.94 -0.49 -29.54
N ILE A 6 -27.67 0.63 -29.54
CA ILE A 6 -28.95 0.77 -28.83
C ILE A 6 -29.94 -0.31 -29.28
N ASN A 7 -30.12 -0.48 -30.60
CA ASN A 7 -31.01 -1.51 -31.14
C ASN A 7 -30.56 -2.92 -30.72
N ARG A 8 -29.26 -3.18 -30.69
CA ARG A 8 -28.70 -4.46 -30.24
C ARG A 8 -28.99 -4.72 -28.76
N ASP A 9 -28.85 -3.71 -27.90
CA ASP A 9 -29.08 -3.84 -26.46
C ASP A 9 -30.57 -4.07 -26.14
N PHE A 10 -31.47 -3.44 -26.90
CA PHE A 10 -32.91 -3.75 -26.88
C PHE A 10 -33.27 -5.07 -27.58
N LYS A 11 -32.29 -5.80 -28.13
CA LYS A 11 -32.46 -7.06 -28.88
C LYS A 11 -33.33 -6.92 -30.14
N ILE A 12 -33.29 -5.75 -30.77
CA ILE A 12 -34.00 -5.43 -32.01
C ILE A 12 -33.15 -5.89 -33.21
N ARG A 13 -33.73 -6.76 -34.05
CA ARG A 13 -33.06 -7.26 -35.25
C ARG A 13 -33.14 -6.24 -36.39
N ALA A 14 -32.18 -5.33 -36.45
CA ALA A 14 -32.07 -4.34 -37.51
C ALA A 14 -30.83 -4.59 -38.41
N ARG A 15 -30.76 -5.75 -39.07
CA ARG A 15 -29.65 -6.04 -40.01
C ARG A 15 -29.85 -5.27 -41.33
N GLY A 16 -28.82 -4.56 -41.78
CA GLY A 16 -28.71 -4.01 -43.13
C GLY A 16 -29.46 -2.70 -43.42
N GLY A 17 -30.24 -2.16 -42.48
CA GLY A 17 -30.99 -0.92 -42.68
C GLY A 17 -30.18 0.36 -42.47
N GLY A 18 -30.44 1.38 -43.29
CA GLY A 18 -29.96 2.75 -43.09
C GLY A 18 -30.55 3.41 -41.84
N LEU A 19 -30.13 4.65 -41.53
CA LEU A 19 -30.50 5.35 -40.29
C LEU A 19 -32.01 5.38 -40.02
N GLY A 20 -32.82 5.67 -41.05
CA GLY A 20 -34.27 5.75 -40.92
C GLY A 20 -34.93 4.41 -40.57
N ASP A 21 -34.45 3.30 -41.13
CA ASP A 21 -34.97 1.96 -40.81
C ASP A 21 -34.64 1.57 -39.36
N GLN A 22 -33.43 1.89 -38.90
CA GLN A 22 -33.00 1.66 -37.53
C GLN A 22 -33.87 2.45 -36.53
N LEU A 23 -34.18 3.72 -36.82
CA LEU A 23 -35.04 4.55 -35.97
C LEU A 23 -36.49 4.07 -35.98
N ARG A 24 -37.02 3.68 -37.15
CA ARG A 24 -38.38 3.15 -37.26
C ARG A 24 -38.55 1.88 -36.41
N LYS A 25 -37.62 0.94 -36.54
CA LYS A 25 -37.63 -0.31 -35.74
C LYS A 25 -37.51 -0.05 -34.24
N LEU A 26 -36.70 0.95 -33.85
CA LEU A 26 -36.64 1.37 -32.45
C LEU A 26 -37.99 1.93 -31.99
N ASN A 27 -38.61 2.83 -32.77
CA ASN A 27 -39.90 3.43 -32.45
C ASN A 27 -41.00 2.37 -32.31
N ASP A 28 -41.10 1.43 -33.26
CA ASP A 28 -42.09 0.35 -33.23
C ASP A 28 -41.92 -0.53 -31.98
N PHE A 29 -40.67 -0.82 -31.60
CA PHE A 29 -40.37 -1.55 -30.38
C PHE A 29 -40.78 -0.77 -29.12
N LEU A 30 -40.45 0.52 -29.04
CA LEU A 30 -40.76 1.36 -27.90
C LEU A 30 -42.27 1.54 -27.74
N LEU A 31 -43.02 1.75 -28.83
CA LEU A 31 -44.49 1.80 -28.84
C LEU A 31 -45.09 0.50 -28.31
N LYS A 32 -44.59 -0.66 -28.77
CA LYS A 32 -45.04 -1.96 -28.27
C LYS A 32 -44.79 -2.11 -26.77
N LYS A 33 -43.64 -1.65 -26.26
CA LYS A 33 -43.31 -1.73 -24.83
C LYS A 33 -44.15 -0.78 -23.98
N SER A 34 -44.40 0.43 -24.47
CA SER A 34 -45.32 1.37 -23.84
C SER A 34 -46.75 0.81 -23.77
N ALA A 35 -47.24 0.17 -24.84
CA ALA A 35 -48.54 -0.52 -24.83
C ALA A 35 -48.60 -1.71 -23.86
N GLU A 36 -47.45 -2.33 -23.55
CA GLU A 36 -47.31 -3.35 -22.49
C GLU A 36 -47.22 -2.73 -21.07
N GLY A 37 -47.35 -1.41 -20.93
CA GLY A 37 -47.17 -0.67 -19.66
C GLY A 37 -45.73 -0.63 -19.16
N LYS A 38 -44.74 -0.81 -20.04
CA LYS A 38 -43.31 -0.83 -19.69
C LYS A 38 -42.62 0.46 -20.10
N ASN A 39 -41.73 0.93 -19.23
CA ASN A 39 -40.88 2.08 -19.47
C ASN A 39 -39.51 1.62 -20.00
N CYS A 40 -39.05 2.27 -21.06
CA CYS A 40 -37.73 2.05 -21.64
C CYS A 40 -36.77 3.17 -21.24
N ALA A 41 -35.52 2.81 -20.94
CA ALA A 41 -34.47 3.76 -20.63
C ALA A 41 -33.20 3.48 -21.44
N ILE A 42 -32.52 4.55 -21.86
CA ILE A 42 -31.21 4.51 -22.50
C ILE A 42 -30.24 5.21 -21.56
N ILE A 43 -29.27 4.45 -21.04
CA ILE A 43 -28.23 4.96 -20.15
C ILE A 43 -26.92 4.96 -20.92
N ILE A 44 -26.30 6.13 -21.04
CA ILE A 44 -25.03 6.29 -21.74
C ILE A 44 -24.01 6.80 -20.74
N ASP A 45 -23.08 5.92 -20.38
CA ASP A 45 -21.89 6.28 -19.60
C ASP A 45 -20.81 6.88 -20.51
N ASP A 46 -19.92 7.68 -19.93
CA ASP A 46 -18.87 8.41 -20.64
C ASP A 46 -19.37 9.25 -21.84
N ALA A 47 -20.56 9.84 -21.72
CA ALA A 47 -21.22 10.57 -22.80
C ALA A 47 -20.42 11.77 -23.34
N GLN A 48 -19.39 12.27 -22.62
CA GLN A 48 -18.46 13.27 -23.15
C GLN A 48 -17.77 12.83 -24.45
N ASN A 49 -17.62 11.51 -24.64
CA ASN A 49 -16.96 10.91 -25.80
C ASN A 49 -17.87 10.83 -27.05
N LEU A 50 -19.19 11.04 -26.91
CA LEU A 50 -20.11 10.98 -28.05
C LEU A 50 -19.83 12.10 -29.06
N SER A 51 -19.77 11.81 -30.35
CA SER A 51 -19.65 12.86 -31.37
C SER A 51 -20.89 13.77 -31.40
N THR A 52 -20.77 14.96 -32.03
CA THR A 52 -21.93 15.86 -32.21
C THR A 52 -23.05 15.17 -32.97
N GLU A 53 -22.72 14.40 -34.00
CA GLU A 53 -23.68 13.64 -34.81
C GLU A 53 -24.39 12.59 -33.95
N SER A 54 -23.67 11.94 -33.04
CA SER A 54 -24.24 10.97 -32.11
C SER A 54 -25.19 11.63 -31.11
N LEU A 55 -24.86 12.83 -30.62
CA LEU A 55 -25.74 13.62 -29.76
C LEU A 55 -27.00 14.08 -30.50
N GLU A 56 -26.90 14.44 -31.79
CA GLU A 56 -28.07 14.71 -32.62
C GLU A 56 -28.98 13.47 -32.78
N LEU A 57 -28.40 12.26 -32.88
CA LEU A 57 -29.20 11.03 -32.84
C LEU A 57 -29.94 10.87 -31.52
N ILE A 58 -29.30 11.19 -30.38
CA ILE A 58 -29.96 11.20 -29.07
C ILE A 58 -31.10 12.22 -29.03
N ARG A 59 -30.93 13.39 -29.64
CA ARG A 59 -32.01 14.36 -29.80
C ARG A 59 -33.19 13.72 -30.53
N MET A 60 -32.95 13.07 -31.66
CA MET A 60 -34.01 12.38 -32.42
C MET A 60 -34.73 11.30 -31.59
N ILE A 61 -33.99 10.50 -30.83
CA ILE A 61 -34.54 9.42 -30.00
C ILE A 61 -35.36 9.97 -28.82
N SER A 62 -34.90 11.03 -28.14
CA SER A 62 -35.63 11.68 -27.04
C SER A 62 -36.97 12.29 -27.48
N ASN A 63 -37.14 12.46 -28.79
CA ASN A 63 -38.33 12.99 -29.42
C ASN A 63 -39.39 11.92 -29.71
N LEU A 64 -39.08 10.65 -29.50
CA LEU A 64 -40.05 9.58 -29.66
C LEU A 64 -41.03 9.64 -28.49
N GLU A 65 -42.26 10.02 -28.80
CA GLU A 65 -43.36 10.18 -27.87
C GLU A 65 -44.68 9.83 -28.54
N THR A 66 -45.67 9.48 -27.72
CA THR A 66 -47.09 9.46 -28.12
C THR A 66 -47.72 10.79 -27.72
N GLU A 67 -48.98 11.02 -28.09
CA GLU A 67 -49.72 12.21 -27.64
C GLU A 67 -49.83 12.31 -26.11
N ALA A 68 -49.72 11.18 -25.41
CA ALA A 68 -49.86 11.11 -23.95
C ALA A 68 -48.51 11.06 -23.21
N GLU A 69 -47.51 10.34 -23.74
CA GLU A 69 -46.33 9.95 -22.96
C GLU A 69 -45.04 9.84 -23.79
N LYS A 70 -43.89 10.13 -23.13
CA LYS A 70 -42.55 9.87 -23.67
C LYS A 70 -42.29 8.37 -23.76
N LEU A 71 -41.80 7.90 -24.91
CA LEU A 71 -41.55 6.47 -25.14
C LEU A 71 -40.22 5.97 -24.57
N VAL A 72 -39.30 6.88 -24.28
CA VAL A 72 -37.97 6.52 -23.77
C VAL A 72 -37.38 7.62 -22.88
N GLN A 73 -36.80 7.21 -21.75
CA GLN A 73 -36.02 8.09 -20.89
C GLN A 73 -34.53 7.97 -21.23
N VAL A 74 -33.84 9.09 -21.40
CA VAL A 74 -32.40 9.10 -21.68
C VAL A 74 -31.64 9.67 -20.49
N LEU A 75 -30.66 8.91 -20.00
CA LEU A 75 -29.73 9.33 -18.95
C LEU A 75 -28.32 9.41 -19.53
N LEU A 76 -27.79 10.63 -19.61
CA LEU A 76 -26.40 10.88 -20.01
C LEU A 76 -25.55 11.03 -18.76
N ILE A 77 -24.54 10.18 -18.62
CA ILE A 77 -23.57 10.19 -17.54
C ILE A 77 -22.21 10.51 -18.15
N GLY A 78 -21.46 11.42 -17.55
CA GLY A 78 -20.16 11.78 -18.08
C GLY A 78 -19.41 12.76 -17.19
N GLN A 79 -18.23 13.13 -17.67
CA GLN A 79 -17.36 14.10 -17.01
C GLN A 79 -17.85 15.55 -17.28
N PRO A 80 -17.41 16.57 -16.51
CA PRO A 80 -17.86 17.97 -16.65
C PRO A 80 -17.72 18.55 -18.08
N GLU A 81 -16.83 17.98 -18.89
CA GLU A 81 -16.65 18.27 -20.32
C GLU A 81 -17.93 18.08 -21.13
N LEU A 82 -18.81 17.15 -20.73
CA LEU A 82 -20.11 16.92 -21.35
C LEU A 82 -20.98 18.19 -21.29
N VAL A 83 -20.96 18.92 -20.18
CA VAL A 83 -21.75 20.14 -20.01
C VAL A 83 -21.29 21.22 -20.99
N LYS A 84 -19.96 21.36 -21.15
CA LYS A 84 -19.36 22.29 -22.10
C LYS A 84 -19.73 21.94 -23.54
N LYS A 85 -19.71 20.64 -23.85
CA LYS A 85 -20.07 20.12 -25.18
C LYS A 85 -21.53 20.37 -25.51
N LEU A 86 -22.44 20.09 -24.58
CA LEU A 86 -23.87 20.33 -24.74
C LEU A 86 -24.22 21.82 -24.91
N ALA A 87 -23.36 22.73 -24.45
CA ALA A 87 -23.51 24.17 -24.64
C ALA A 87 -23.11 24.66 -26.05
N PHE A 88 -22.62 23.78 -26.94
CA PHE A 88 -22.31 24.18 -28.31
C PHE A 88 -23.56 24.66 -29.06
N PRO A 89 -23.47 25.73 -29.89
CA PRO A 89 -24.63 26.31 -30.56
C PRO A 89 -25.47 25.34 -31.38
N GLN A 90 -24.82 24.33 -31.98
CA GLN A 90 -25.45 23.28 -32.77
C GLN A 90 -26.24 22.26 -31.93
N LEU A 91 -25.93 22.11 -30.64
CA LEU A 91 -26.59 21.19 -29.71
C LEU A 91 -27.65 21.86 -28.83
N ARG A 92 -27.94 23.15 -29.05
CA ARG A 92 -28.95 23.91 -28.27
C ARG A 92 -30.31 23.22 -28.19
N GLN A 93 -30.73 22.55 -29.27
CA GLN A 93 -32.00 21.82 -29.31
C GLN A 93 -32.00 20.55 -28.45
N LEU A 94 -30.86 19.87 -28.32
CA LEU A 94 -30.74 18.75 -27.40
C LEU A 94 -30.68 19.27 -25.96
N GLN A 95 -29.90 20.32 -25.72
CA GLN A 95 -29.72 20.92 -24.41
C GLN A 95 -31.05 21.37 -23.79
N SER A 96 -31.96 21.96 -24.59
CA SER A 96 -33.28 22.39 -24.10
C SER A 96 -34.21 21.24 -23.70
N ARG A 97 -33.89 19.99 -24.09
CA ARG A 97 -34.66 18.79 -23.70
C ARG A 97 -34.14 18.12 -22.44
N ILE A 98 -32.99 18.55 -21.94
CA ILE A 98 -32.43 18.03 -20.70
C ILE A 98 -33.10 18.79 -19.55
N ILE A 99 -34.16 18.19 -19.01
CA ILE A 99 -34.95 18.78 -17.92
C ILE A 99 -34.21 18.70 -16.58
N ILE A 100 -33.48 17.60 -16.37
CA ILE A 100 -32.78 17.33 -15.12
C ILE A 100 -31.27 17.36 -15.38
N HIS A 101 -30.60 18.29 -14.70
CA HIS A 101 -29.15 18.37 -14.65
C HIS A 101 -28.70 18.18 -13.21
N GLN A 102 -27.87 17.16 -12.96
CA GLN A 102 -27.32 16.89 -11.64
C GLN A 102 -25.83 16.63 -11.72
N GLU A 103 -25.08 17.35 -10.91
CA GLU A 103 -23.64 17.15 -10.75
C GLU A 103 -23.38 16.41 -9.43
N VAL A 104 -22.73 15.25 -9.52
CA VAL A 104 -22.31 14.49 -8.32
C VAL A 104 -21.10 15.18 -7.70
N LYS A 105 -21.34 15.89 -6.60
CA LYS A 105 -20.28 16.58 -5.86
C LYS A 105 -19.43 15.60 -5.05
N PRO A 106 -18.16 15.94 -4.74
CA PRO A 106 -17.37 15.18 -3.78
C PRO A 106 -18.07 15.09 -2.42
N LEU A 107 -17.85 13.99 -1.70
CA LEU A 107 -18.44 13.74 -0.38
C LEU A 107 -18.14 14.87 0.59
N GLY A 108 -19.16 15.32 1.32
CA GLY A 108 -19.00 16.16 2.49
C GLY A 108 -18.27 15.45 3.64
N LYS A 109 -17.92 16.19 4.70
CA LYS A 109 -17.25 15.61 5.87
C LYS A 109 -18.10 14.55 6.58
N HIS A 110 -19.41 14.79 6.66
CA HIS A 110 -20.37 13.87 7.27
C HIS A 110 -20.64 12.68 6.35
N GLU A 111 -20.94 12.93 5.08
CA GLU A 111 -21.16 11.87 4.08
C GLU A 111 -19.95 10.95 3.90
N LEU A 112 -18.72 11.46 4.03
CA LEU A 112 -17.52 10.63 3.98
C LEU A 112 -17.48 9.61 5.11
N LYS A 113 -17.96 9.97 6.30
CA LYS A 113 -18.07 9.03 7.42
C LYS A 113 -19.03 7.90 7.04
N ASP A 114 -20.22 8.25 6.60
CA ASP A 114 -21.27 7.29 6.27
C ASP A 114 -20.86 6.39 5.11
N TYR A 115 -20.24 6.97 4.09
CA TYR A 115 -19.66 6.25 2.95
C TYR A 115 -18.60 5.22 3.37
N VAL A 116 -17.65 5.62 4.22
CA VAL A 116 -16.59 4.72 4.70
C VAL A 116 -17.16 3.57 5.51
N PHE A 117 -18.10 3.84 6.44
CA PHE A 117 -18.73 2.79 7.23
C PHE A 117 -19.61 1.87 6.38
N PHE A 118 -20.37 2.41 5.45
CA PHE A 118 -21.13 1.63 4.48
C PHE A 118 -20.22 0.66 3.71
N LYS A 119 -19.10 1.16 3.16
CA LYS A 119 -18.13 0.35 2.42
C LYS A 119 -17.47 -0.73 3.28
N LEU A 120 -17.10 -0.42 4.51
CA LEU A 120 -16.54 -1.41 5.43
C LEU A 120 -17.55 -2.52 5.74
N ASN A 121 -18.80 -2.15 6.03
CA ASN A 121 -19.85 -3.12 6.33
C ASN A 121 -20.19 -3.99 5.12
N SER A 122 -20.25 -3.42 3.91
CA SER A 122 -20.41 -4.18 2.67
C SER A 122 -19.26 -5.17 2.40
N ALA A 123 -18.07 -4.90 2.93
CA ALA A 123 -16.92 -5.80 2.83
C ALA A 123 -16.89 -6.90 3.91
N GLY A 124 -17.95 -7.03 4.71
CA GLY A 124 -18.04 -8.04 5.77
C GLY A 124 -17.46 -7.60 7.11
N ASN A 125 -17.29 -6.30 7.35
CA ASN A 125 -16.89 -5.80 8.67
C ASN A 125 -18.01 -6.06 9.69
N ASP A 126 -17.75 -6.95 10.63
CA ASP A 126 -18.58 -7.30 11.80
C ASP A 126 -18.44 -6.30 12.97
N GLY A 127 -17.74 -5.19 12.75
CA GLY A 127 -17.41 -4.19 13.77
C GLY A 127 -15.97 -4.27 14.28
N THR A 128 -15.18 -5.25 13.84
CA THR A 128 -13.76 -5.39 14.21
C THR A 128 -12.91 -4.23 13.71
N THR A 129 -13.14 -3.73 12.49
CA THR A 129 -12.43 -2.58 11.91
C THR A 129 -13.14 -1.29 12.23
N THR A 130 -12.45 -0.38 12.92
CA THR A 130 -13.01 0.91 13.35
C THR A 130 -12.20 2.08 12.80
N VAL A 131 -12.88 3.16 12.40
CA VAL A 131 -12.23 4.40 11.95
C VAL A 131 -12.45 5.50 12.97
N THR A 132 -11.36 6.01 13.53
CA THR A 132 -11.44 7.10 14.52
C THR A 132 -11.85 8.42 13.86
N ASN A 133 -12.44 9.34 14.64
CA ASN A 133 -12.71 10.70 14.18
C ASN A 133 -11.44 11.41 13.65
N GLY A 134 -10.28 11.16 14.27
CA GLY A 134 -9.00 11.67 13.78
C GLY A 134 -8.57 11.06 12.44
N GLY A 135 -8.89 9.78 12.21
CA GLY A 135 -8.71 9.09 10.93
C GLY A 135 -9.60 9.67 9.84
N LEU A 136 -10.91 9.79 10.10
CA LEU A 136 -11.89 10.38 9.17
C LEU A 136 -11.49 11.81 8.75
N LYS A 137 -11.10 12.66 9.72
CA LYS A 137 -10.60 14.02 9.42
C LYS A 137 -9.34 14.00 8.55
N ALA A 138 -8.44 13.04 8.76
CA ALA A 138 -7.23 12.89 7.96
C ALA A 138 -7.53 12.41 6.53
N ILE A 139 -8.42 11.42 6.39
CA ILE A 139 -8.90 10.90 5.10
C ILE A 139 -9.55 12.03 4.31
N TYR A 140 -10.50 12.75 4.91
CA TYR A 140 -11.16 13.88 4.25
C TYR A 140 -10.16 14.97 3.82
N ARG A 141 -9.18 15.32 4.68
CA ARG A 141 -8.18 16.33 4.32
C ARG A 141 -7.34 15.92 3.10
N ALA A 142 -6.97 14.64 3.02
CA ALA A 142 -6.13 14.12 1.94
C ALA A 142 -6.89 13.93 0.62
N THR A 143 -8.18 13.58 0.69
CA THR A 143 -8.96 13.18 -0.48
C THR A 143 -9.95 14.25 -0.95
N LYS A 144 -10.28 15.20 -0.07
CA LYS A 144 -11.32 16.23 -0.27
C LYS A 144 -12.69 15.62 -0.65
N GLY A 145 -12.98 14.40 -0.18
CA GLY A 145 -14.25 13.73 -0.44
C GLY A 145 -14.35 13.06 -1.81
N ASN A 146 -13.30 13.09 -2.63
CA ASN A 146 -13.32 12.38 -3.91
C ASN A 146 -13.40 10.87 -3.70
N PHE A 147 -14.49 10.24 -4.14
CA PHE A 147 -14.76 8.81 -3.96
C PHE A 147 -13.58 7.91 -4.33
N ARG A 148 -12.96 8.11 -5.50
CA ARG A 148 -11.83 7.30 -5.98
C ARG A 148 -10.62 7.43 -5.06
N LYS A 149 -10.28 8.65 -4.64
CA LYS A 149 -9.18 8.90 -3.70
C LYS A 149 -9.48 8.35 -2.30
N VAL A 150 -10.73 8.42 -1.84
CA VAL A 150 -11.17 7.84 -0.56
C VAL A 150 -10.95 6.33 -0.57
N ASN A 151 -11.44 5.63 -1.59
CA ASN A 151 -11.27 4.18 -1.70
C ASN A 151 -9.80 3.79 -1.74
N ALA A 152 -9.01 4.42 -2.62
CA ALA A 152 -7.58 4.12 -2.72
C ALA A 152 -6.82 4.35 -1.40
N LEU A 153 -7.16 5.41 -0.65
CA LEU A 153 -6.55 5.66 0.65
C LEU A 153 -7.04 4.68 1.72
N MET A 154 -8.32 4.29 1.69
CA MET A 154 -8.86 3.33 2.64
C MET A 154 -8.26 1.93 2.47
N ASP A 155 -8.09 1.46 1.23
CA ASP A 155 -7.41 0.18 0.94
C ASP A 155 -6.02 0.14 1.59
N ARG A 156 -5.30 1.27 1.51
CA ARG A 156 -3.96 1.46 2.10
C ARG A 156 -4.00 1.56 3.61
N CYS A 157 -5.05 2.15 4.17
CA CYS A 157 -5.25 2.21 5.60
C CYS A 157 -5.52 0.81 6.17
N LEU A 158 -6.32 -0.01 5.49
CA LEU A 158 -6.58 -1.39 5.87
C LEU A 158 -5.28 -2.21 5.82
N TYR A 159 -4.50 -2.05 4.76
CA TYR A 159 -3.18 -2.69 4.66
C TYR A 159 -2.23 -2.25 5.78
N ALA A 160 -2.06 -0.94 5.98
CA ALA A 160 -1.20 -0.42 7.04
C ALA A 160 -1.68 -0.84 8.44
N GLY A 161 -3.00 -1.01 8.64
CA GLY A 161 -3.59 -1.58 9.84
C GLY A 161 -3.18 -3.04 10.04
N PHE A 162 -3.31 -3.87 9.01
CA PHE A 162 -2.87 -5.26 9.02
C PHE A 162 -1.37 -5.39 9.36
N VAL A 163 -0.49 -4.61 8.72
CA VAL A 163 0.95 -4.62 9.03
C VAL A 163 1.25 -4.16 10.46
N CYS A 164 0.46 -3.20 10.99
CA CYS A 164 0.57 -2.74 12.38
C CYS A 164 -0.07 -3.68 13.40
N ASP A 165 -0.66 -4.80 12.98
CA ASP A 165 -1.48 -5.66 13.83
C ASP A 165 -2.59 -4.89 14.57
N THR A 166 -3.29 -4.00 13.84
CA THR A 166 -4.38 -3.19 14.39
C THR A 166 -5.54 -3.07 13.41
N THR A 167 -6.75 -3.23 13.94
CA THR A 167 -8.01 -2.98 13.21
C THR A 167 -8.52 -1.55 13.39
N ARG A 168 -7.79 -0.70 14.14
CA ARG A 168 -8.18 0.68 14.44
C ARG A 168 -7.49 1.68 13.53
N ILE A 169 -8.22 2.22 12.55
CA ILE A 169 -7.74 3.23 11.61
C ILE A 169 -7.70 4.61 12.29
N SER A 170 -6.53 4.92 12.84
CA SER A 170 -6.22 6.21 13.46
C SER A 170 -5.58 7.19 12.47
N ARG A 171 -5.47 8.47 12.85
CA ARG A 171 -4.71 9.48 12.09
C ARG A 171 -3.28 9.01 11.76
N ARG A 172 -2.65 8.20 12.63
CA ARG A 172 -1.31 7.65 12.40
C ARG A 172 -1.30 6.62 11.27
N ILE A 173 -2.29 5.73 11.23
CA ILE A 173 -2.47 4.74 10.15
C ILE A 173 -2.72 5.46 8.81
N VAL A 174 -3.58 6.47 8.79
CA VAL A 174 -3.84 7.27 7.57
C VAL A 174 -2.57 7.96 7.08
N LYS A 175 -1.74 8.51 7.97
CA LYS A 175 -0.47 9.15 7.57
C LYS A 175 0.50 8.13 6.97
N LYS A 176 0.58 6.93 7.53
CA LYS A 176 1.36 5.82 7.00
C LYS A 176 0.88 5.40 5.62
N ALA A 177 -0.43 5.17 5.47
CA ALA A 177 -1.07 4.84 4.20
C ALA A 177 -0.83 5.90 3.10
N LEU A 178 -0.78 7.19 3.46
CA LEU A 178 -0.44 8.26 2.52
C LEU A 178 1.02 8.22 2.04
N LEU A 179 1.95 7.83 2.91
CA LEU A 179 3.36 7.66 2.51
C LEU A 179 3.50 6.47 1.53
N ASP A 180 2.80 5.37 1.80
CA ASP A 180 2.77 4.21 0.91
C ASP A 180 2.19 4.55 -0.47
N LEU A 181 1.11 5.33 -0.53
CA LEU A 181 0.56 5.84 -1.80
C LEU A 181 1.54 6.71 -2.60
N GLN A 182 2.50 7.35 -1.93
CA GLN A 182 3.55 8.13 -2.57
C GLN A 182 4.76 7.28 -2.97
N GLY A 183 4.67 5.95 -2.86
CA GLY A 183 5.77 5.03 -3.15
C GLY A 183 6.91 5.08 -2.13
N LYS A 184 6.67 5.65 -0.94
CA LYS A 184 7.65 5.64 0.15
C LYS A 184 7.39 4.41 1.03
N PRO A 185 8.41 3.59 1.33
CA PRO A 185 8.22 2.41 2.16
C PRO A 185 7.69 2.81 3.53
N LEU A 186 6.78 2.01 4.10
CA LEU A 186 6.28 2.20 5.45
C LEU A 186 7.43 1.97 6.44
N GLU A 187 8.17 3.02 6.80
CA GLU A 187 9.17 2.92 7.85
C GLU A 187 8.48 2.78 9.21
N PHE A 188 8.45 1.55 9.73
CA PHE A 188 7.95 1.23 11.07
C PHE A 188 9.03 1.49 12.11
N TYR A 189 9.29 2.76 12.41
CA TYR A 189 10.02 3.10 13.63
C TYR A 189 9.09 2.82 14.83
N ARG A 190 9.18 1.62 15.43
CA ARG A 190 8.82 1.46 16.84
C ARG A 190 9.67 2.51 17.55
N ARG A 191 9.06 3.56 18.14
CA ARG A 191 9.81 4.42 19.07
C ARG A 191 10.43 3.45 20.08
N PRO A 192 11.77 3.31 20.15
CA PRO A 192 12.32 2.42 21.15
C PRO A 192 11.89 3.02 22.47
N VAL A 193 11.35 2.16 23.34
CA VAL A 193 10.99 2.46 24.73
C VAL A 193 12.16 3.16 25.45
N ALA A 194 13.38 3.07 24.91
CA ALA A 194 14.58 3.83 25.25
C ALA A 194 14.40 5.35 25.46
N TRP A 195 13.54 6.07 24.73
CA TRP A 195 13.36 7.52 24.99
C TRP A 195 12.45 7.80 26.19
N VAL A 196 11.46 6.95 26.43
CA VAL A 196 10.58 7.05 27.61
C VAL A 196 11.33 6.58 28.87
N MET A 197 12.13 5.52 28.74
CA MET A 197 13.01 5.03 29.80
C MET A 197 14.18 5.98 30.06
N GLY A 198 14.77 6.58 29.02
CA GLY A 198 15.83 7.59 29.16
C GLY A 198 15.35 8.84 29.88
N GLY A 199 14.11 9.27 29.61
CA GLY A 199 13.46 10.35 30.36
C GLY A 199 13.20 9.98 31.83
N ALA A 200 12.73 8.75 32.10
CA ALA A 200 12.49 8.26 33.46
C ALA A 200 13.79 8.07 34.27
N ILE A 201 14.87 7.60 33.62
CA ILE A 201 16.20 7.45 34.24
C ILE A 201 16.82 8.83 34.51
N ALA A 202 16.68 9.79 33.59
CA ALA A 202 17.14 11.16 33.82
C ALA A 202 16.37 11.86 34.95
N LEU A 203 15.05 11.64 35.05
CA LEU A 203 14.24 12.16 36.15
C LEU A 203 14.61 11.51 37.50
N SER A 204 14.88 10.20 37.49
CA SER A 204 15.28 9.46 38.69
C SER A 204 16.69 9.86 39.16
N LEU A 205 17.61 10.10 38.22
CA LEU A 205 18.95 10.63 38.53
C LEU A 205 18.88 12.07 39.04
N ALA A 206 18.05 12.93 38.43
CA ALA A 206 17.86 14.29 38.93
C ALA A 206 17.23 14.32 40.33
N PHE A 207 16.30 13.40 40.62
CA PHE A 207 15.69 13.24 41.95
C PHE A 207 16.69 12.69 42.98
N GLY A 208 17.55 11.74 42.58
CA GLY A 208 18.65 11.24 43.40
C GLY A 208 19.69 12.32 43.74
N VAL A 209 20.06 13.17 42.78
CA VAL A 209 20.98 14.31 42.98
C VAL A 209 20.35 15.39 43.87
N TYR A 210 19.03 15.57 43.81
CA TYR A 210 18.30 16.48 44.69
C TYR A 210 18.25 15.96 46.14
N LEU A 211 18.04 14.66 46.36
CA LEU A 211 18.08 14.05 47.70
C LEU A 211 19.50 14.01 48.28
N SER A 212 20.54 13.89 47.46
CA SER A 212 21.93 13.80 47.95
C SER A 212 22.54 15.16 48.36
N ARG A 213 21.77 16.26 48.28
CA ARG A 213 22.25 17.60 48.62
C ARG A 213 22.43 17.84 50.13
N ASP A 214 21.82 16.99 50.97
CA ASP A 214 21.83 17.13 52.45
C ASP A 214 22.74 16.14 53.19
N LEU A 215 23.49 15.26 52.50
CA LEU A 215 24.39 14.29 53.14
C LEU A 215 25.77 14.31 52.48
N PHE A 216 26.60 15.23 52.93
CA PHE A 216 27.98 15.41 52.48
C PHE A 216 28.94 14.50 53.27
N VAL A 217 29.58 13.53 52.61
CA VAL A 217 30.82 12.86 53.07
C VAL A 217 31.78 12.81 51.89
N PRO A 218 33.06 13.21 52.04
CA PRO A 218 33.98 13.32 50.91
C PRO A 218 34.63 11.96 50.66
N PHE A 219 34.35 11.35 49.50
CA PHE A 219 35.22 10.28 48.98
C PHE A 219 35.67 10.63 47.58
N LYS A 220 36.97 10.92 47.51
CA LYS A 220 37.76 11.23 46.34
C LYS A 220 37.99 9.92 45.55
N ASN A 221 37.98 10.05 44.22
CA ASN A 221 38.44 9.08 43.22
C ASN A 221 37.58 7.83 42.96
N TYR A 222 36.53 7.96 42.14
CA TYR A 222 36.19 7.00 41.07
C TYR A 222 35.31 7.69 40.03
N LEU A 223 35.92 8.35 39.04
CA LEU A 223 35.33 8.55 37.73
C LEU A 223 36.44 8.34 36.70
N PRO A 224 36.14 7.60 35.62
CA PRO A 224 36.04 8.33 34.38
C PRO A 224 34.64 8.15 33.78
N VAL A 225 33.88 9.24 33.80
CA VAL A 225 32.93 9.49 32.71
C VAL A 225 33.77 9.74 31.47
N SER A 226 33.88 8.74 30.59
CA SER A 226 34.19 9.04 29.19
C SER A 226 32.88 9.36 28.50
N ILE A 227 32.51 10.64 28.50
CA ILE A 227 31.86 11.21 27.32
C ILE A 227 32.97 11.17 26.27
N ALA A 228 32.93 10.17 25.39
CA ALA A 228 33.84 10.10 24.26
C ALA A 228 33.48 11.22 23.28
N SER A 229 34.01 12.41 23.58
CA SER A 229 34.44 13.36 22.55
C SER A 229 35.24 12.60 21.49
N ALA A 230 34.85 12.78 20.23
CA ALA A 230 35.51 12.33 19.02
C ALA A 230 36.98 11.89 19.19
N LYS A 231 37.27 10.60 18.98
CA LYS A 231 38.60 10.14 18.58
C LYS A 231 38.57 9.76 17.11
N LEU A 232 39.19 10.60 16.31
CA LEU A 232 39.74 10.26 15.00
C LEU A 232 40.82 9.17 15.25
N GLY A 233 40.63 7.94 14.78
CA GLY A 233 41.67 6.90 14.82
C GLY A 233 41.42 5.64 15.66
N GLU A 234 40.17 5.21 15.88
CA GLU A 234 39.94 3.82 16.32
C GLU A 234 40.40 2.85 15.21
N LYS A 235 41.33 1.96 15.55
CA LYS A 235 41.73 0.86 14.65
C LYS A 235 40.52 -0.05 14.45
N VAL A 236 40.20 -0.35 13.19
CA VAL A 236 39.12 -1.28 12.84
C VAL A 236 39.47 -2.64 13.45
N PRO A 237 38.55 -3.30 14.18
CA PRO A 237 38.81 -4.63 14.73
C PRO A 237 39.16 -5.65 13.64
N ASP A 238 40.11 -6.54 13.90
CA ASP A 238 40.58 -7.55 12.95
C ASP A 238 39.46 -8.48 12.45
N GLN A 239 38.44 -8.72 13.28
CA GLN A 239 37.25 -9.48 12.90
C GLN A 239 36.41 -8.77 11.81
N VAL A 240 36.37 -7.43 11.82
CA VAL A 240 35.65 -6.64 10.80
C VAL A 240 36.47 -6.55 9.52
N LEU A 241 37.80 -6.43 9.64
CA LEU A 241 38.72 -6.43 8.49
C LEU A 241 38.66 -7.77 7.75
N SER A 242 38.90 -8.88 8.45
CA SER A 242 38.82 -10.23 7.88
C SER A 242 37.46 -10.54 7.26
N PHE A 243 36.37 -10.09 7.89
CA PHE A 243 35.03 -10.21 7.31
C PHE A 243 34.90 -9.46 5.98
N LEU A 244 35.35 -8.21 5.89
CA LEU A 244 35.24 -7.42 4.66
C LEU A 244 36.18 -7.93 3.57
N ASP A 245 37.38 -8.37 3.92
CA ASP A 245 38.36 -8.93 2.98
C ASP A 245 37.84 -10.21 2.34
N ASN A 246 37.09 -11.05 3.07
CA ASN A 246 36.41 -12.23 2.50
C ASN A 246 35.43 -11.88 1.36
N TYR A 247 34.95 -10.63 1.31
CA TYR A 247 34.07 -10.11 0.27
C TYR A 247 34.77 -9.14 -0.70
N GLY A 248 36.09 -8.95 -0.58
CA GLY A 248 36.84 -7.96 -1.36
C GLY A 248 36.51 -6.50 -1.02
N LEU A 249 35.98 -6.24 0.19
CA LEU A 249 35.49 -4.94 0.65
C LEU A 249 36.43 -4.23 1.63
N GLY A 250 37.71 -4.63 1.70
CA GLY A 250 38.69 -4.06 2.62
C GLY A 250 38.81 -2.52 2.55
N ALA A 251 38.66 -1.94 1.36
CA ALA A 251 38.66 -0.49 1.15
C ALA A 251 37.53 0.25 1.90
N TYR A 252 36.44 -0.42 2.24
CA TYR A 252 35.30 0.16 2.96
C TYR A 252 35.42 0.02 4.48
N ALA A 253 36.45 -0.66 5.01
CA ALA A 253 36.56 -1.04 6.42
C ALA A 253 36.33 0.10 7.41
N GLN A 254 36.99 1.24 7.18
CA GLN A 254 36.89 2.39 8.06
C GLN A 254 35.49 3.04 8.02
N SER A 255 34.88 3.10 6.82
CA SER A 255 33.54 3.64 6.64
C SER A 255 32.46 2.72 7.21
N PHE A 256 32.61 1.41 7.04
CA PHE A 256 31.69 0.39 7.54
C PHE A 256 31.72 0.32 9.06
N PHE A 257 32.92 0.29 9.67
CA PHE A 257 33.06 0.33 11.12
C PHE A 257 32.53 1.62 11.74
N GLY A 258 32.79 2.77 11.10
CA GLY A 258 32.19 4.03 11.51
C GLY A 258 30.65 4.03 11.42
N GLY A 259 30.09 3.30 10.44
CA GLY A 259 28.65 3.10 10.32
C GLY A 259 28.06 2.19 11.40
N LEU A 260 28.80 1.14 11.82
CA LEU A 260 28.40 0.22 12.90
C LEU A 260 28.30 0.95 14.23
N THR A 261 29.27 1.81 14.55
CA THR A 261 29.32 2.55 15.82
C THR A 261 28.40 3.77 15.86
N ARG A 262 28.17 4.43 14.72
CA ARG A 262 27.37 5.67 14.63
C ARG A 262 25.92 5.45 14.16
N GLY A 263 25.51 4.21 13.92
CA GLY A 263 24.16 3.89 13.44
C GLY A 263 23.83 4.38 12.03
N SER A 264 24.85 4.69 11.21
CA SER A 264 24.71 5.24 9.83
C SER A 264 25.02 4.20 8.75
N LEU A 265 24.67 2.93 9.00
CA LEU A 265 25.02 1.82 8.12
C LEU A 265 24.34 1.91 6.73
N LYS A 266 23.15 2.55 6.65
CA LYS A 266 22.37 2.72 5.41
C LYS A 266 23.13 3.42 4.29
N THR A 267 23.94 4.44 4.63
CA THR A 267 24.66 5.24 3.62
C THR A 267 25.82 4.45 3.02
N VAL A 268 26.55 3.73 3.86
CA VAL A 268 27.70 2.91 3.45
C VAL A 268 27.22 1.68 2.67
N SER A 269 26.16 1.01 3.13
CA SER A 269 25.59 -0.14 2.44
C SER A 269 25.07 0.22 1.04
N LYS A 270 24.48 1.42 0.88
CA LYS A 270 24.04 1.90 -0.43
C LYS A 270 25.22 2.12 -1.39
N ARG A 271 26.32 2.72 -0.90
CA ARG A 271 27.53 2.92 -1.71
C ARG A 271 28.14 1.58 -2.14
N ILE A 272 28.28 0.64 -1.20
CA ILE A 272 28.80 -0.71 -1.50
C ILE A 272 27.92 -1.39 -2.56
N LEU A 273 26.60 -1.33 -2.44
CA LEU A 273 25.69 -1.91 -3.44
C LEU A 273 25.86 -1.28 -4.83
N GLN A 274 26.04 0.04 -4.91
CA GLN A 274 26.22 0.74 -6.18
C GLN A 274 27.56 0.43 -6.86
N GLU A 275 28.63 0.31 -6.08
CA GLU A 275 29.99 0.14 -6.61
C GLU A 275 30.36 -1.33 -6.84
N THR A 276 29.80 -2.26 -6.05
CA THR A 276 30.18 -3.69 -6.06
C THR A 276 29.03 -4.64 -6.41
N GLY A 277 27.78 -4.17 -6.33
CA GLY A 277 26.59 -5.02 -6.46
C GLY A 277 26.31 -5.91 -5.24
N LEU A 278 27.09 -5.80 -4.16
CA LEU A 278 26.85 -6.53 -2.91
C LEU A 278 25.86 -5.80 -2.01
N CYS A 279 24.83 -6.51 -1.58
CA CYS A 279 23.83 -6.01 -0.64
C CYS A 279 24.17 -6.47 0.78
N LEU A 280 24.13 -5.53 1.72
CA LEU A 280 24.31 -5.83 3.13
C LEU A 280 23.01 -6.40 3.71
N VAL A 281 23.13 -7.56 4.33
CA VAL A 281 22.03 -8.26 4.99
C VAL A 281 22.26 -8.25 6.50
N GLN A 282 21.21 -7.92 7.25
CA GLN A 282 21.18 -7.85 8.70
C GLN A 282 20.20 -8.88 9.27
N LEU A 283 20.71 -9.81 10.07
CA LEU A 283 19.91 -10.87 10.66
C LEU A 283 20.01 -10.86 12.19
N SER A 284 18.89 -11.15 12.84
CA SER A 284 18.84 -11.37 14.30
C SER A 284 19.33 -12.78 14.66
N ASN A 285 19.19 -13.74 13.74
CA ASN A 285 19.72 -15.09 13.83
C ASN A 285 20.10 -15.58 12.44
N VAL A 286 21.15 -16.40 12.34
CA VAL A 286 21.64 -16.92 11.06
C VAL A 286 21.44 -18.42 10.99
N PRO A 287 20.62 -18.93 10.04
CA PRO A 287 20.46 -20.35 9.79
C PRO A 287 21.78 -21.08 9.53
N ASP A 288 21.89 -22.34 9.96
CA ASP A 288 23.14 -23.13 9.81
C ASP A 288 23.54 -23.35 8.33
N GLY A 289 22.56 -23.42 7.42
CA GLY A 289 22.80 -23.47 5.98
C GLY A 289 23.46 -22.19 5.44
N VAL A 290 23.16 -21.03 6.04
CA VAL A 290 23.74 -19.74 5.65
C VAL A 290 25.16 -19.61 6.19
N ARG A 291 25.40 -20.00 7.45
CA ARG A 291 26.75 -19.97 8.07
C ARG A 291 27.79 -20.78 7.31
N ARG A 292 27.38 -21.84 6.62
CA ARG A 292 28.26 -22.69 5.80
C ARG A 292 28.58 -22.10 4.43
N LYS A 293 27.70 -21.25 3.87
CA LYS A 293 27.82 -20.72 2.50
C LYS A 293 28.35 -19.27 2.46
N PHE A 294 28.22 -18.52 3.55
CA PHE A 294 28.55 -17.08 3.59
C PHE A 294 29.46 -16.76 4.78
N GLY A 295 30.36 -15.80 4.60
CA GLY A 295 31.09 -15.19 5.71
C GLY A 295 30.14 -14.35 6.56
N VAL A 296 30.13 -14.57 7.87
CA VAL A 296 29.19 -13.89 8.79
C VAL A 296 29.97 -13.14 9.86
N LEU A 297 29.67 -11.85 10.02
CA LEU A 297 30.15 -11.04 11.13
C LEU A 297 29.11 -11.03 12.25
N ALA A 298 29.47 -11.57 13.41
CA ALA A 298 28.71 -11.40 14.64
C ALA A 298 29.20 -10.13 15.35
N TYR A 299 28.29 -9.19 15.62
CA TYR A 299 28.62 -7.92 16.28
C TYR A 299 27.63 -7.63 17.43
N PRO A 300 28.07 -7.08 18.57
CA PRO A 300 27.19 -6.76 19.69
C PRO A 300 26.09 -5.78 19.28
N SER A 301 24.84 -5.99 19.74
CA SER A 301 23.79 -5.00 19.55
C SER A 301 23.95 -3.83 20.53
N ASP A 302 23.67 -2.61 20.08
CA ASP A 302 23.56 -1.42 20.94
C ASP A 302 22.61 -1.71 22.12
N GLY A 303 23.16 -1.71 23.34
CA GLY A 303 22.42 -2.01 24.57
C GLY A 303 22.84 -3.31 25.29
N GLY A 304 23.84 -4.05 24.79
CA GLY A 304 24.50 -5.13 25.54
C GLY A 304 23.71 -6.43 25.71
N ARG A 305 22.48 -6.52 25.17
CA ARG A 305 21.69 -7.76 25.12
C ARG A 305 21.51 -8.19 23.65
N GLY A 306 22.23 -9.23 23.24
CA GLY A 306 22.10 -9.88 21.94
C GLY A 306 23.21 -9.55 20.93
N GLN A 307 23.30 -10.37 19.89
CA GLN A 307 24.23 -10.23 18.77
C GLN A 307 23.44 -9.96 17.48
N ARG A 308 23.97 -9.09 16.62
CA ARG A 308 23.48 -8.89 15.25
C ARG A 308 24.46 -9.55 14.29
N PHE A 309 23.94 -10.16 13.26
CA PHE A 309 24.73 -10.83 12.25
C PHE A 309 24.67 -10.07 10.93
N PHE A 310 25.83 -9.84 10.34
CA PHE A 310 25.99 -9.15 9.07
C PHE A 310 26.63 -10.08 8.04
N LEU A 311 26.12 -10.04 6.82
CA LEU A 311 26.71 -10.71 5.67
C LEU A 311 26.48 -9.89 4.40
N PHE A 312 27.29 -10.15 3.37
CA PHE A 312 27.07 -9.59 2.05
C PHE A 312 26.57 -10.66 1.09
N TRP A 313 25.62 -10.26 0.25
CA TRP A 313 25.02 -11.12 -0.76
C TRP A 313 24.78 -10.37 -2.06
N LYS A 314 25.03 -11.01 -3.19
CA LYS A 314 24.73 -10.47 -4.51
C LYS A 314 23.31 -10.90 -4.93
N PRO A 315 22.31 -9.99 -4.93
CA PRO A 315 20.93 -10.34 -5.20
C PRO A 315 20.71 -10.74 -6.67
N GLN A 316 19.89 -11.77 -6.91
CA GLN A 316 19.49 -12.18 -8.26
C GLN A 316 18.51 -11.20 -8.92
N PHE A 317 17.76 -10.45 -8.10
CA PHE A 317 16.87 -9.38 -8.51
C PHE A 317 16.67 -8.42 -7.34
N LEU A 318 16.34 -7.17 -7.65
CA LEU A 318 15.99 -6.14 -6.68
C LEU A 318 14.55 -5.69 -6.94
N VAL A 319 13.86 -5.32 -5.87
CA VAL A 319 12.52 -4.74 -5.96
C VAL A 319 12.61 -3.27 -5.58
N GLU A 320 12.81 -2.41 -6.58
CA GLU A 320 12.89 -0.96 -6.36
C GLU A 320 11.52 -0.31 -6.17
N ARG A 321 10.49 -0.88 -6.82
CA ARG A 321 9.11 -0.39 -6.79
C ARG A 321 8.22 -1.46 -6.17
N PHE A 322 7.66 -1.15 -5.01
CA PHE A 322 6.73 -2.04 -4.33
C PHE A 322 5.59 -1.22 -3.74
N TYR A 323 4.51 -1.06 -4.52
CA TYR A 323 3.28 -0.41 -4.08
C TYR A 323 2.09 -1.18 -4.68
N TYR A 324 0.97 -1.22 -3.97
CA TYR A 324 -0.18 -2.03 -4.41
C TYR A 324 -0.68 -1.61 -5.78
N GLY A 325 -1.01 -2.59 -6.62
CA GLY A 325 -1.37 -2.41 -8.03
C GLY A 325 -0.19 -2.23 -8.98
N TYR A 326 1.03 -2.07 -8.47
CA TYR A 326 2.22 -2.13 -9.32
C TYR A 326 2.36 -3.51 -9.94
N LYS A 327 2.71 -3.55 -11.23
CA LYS A 327 2.98 -4.78 -11.98
C LYS A 327 4.41 -4.77 -12.49
N GLY A 328 5.16 -5.85 -12.23
CA GLY A 328 6.55 -5.96 -12.68
C GLY A 328 7.06 -7.41 -12.72
N PRO A 329 8.05 -7.73 -13.59
CA PRO A 329 8.65 -9.06 -13.66
C PRO A 329 9.36 -9.46 -12.35
N GLU A 330 9.89 -8.49 -11.60
CA GLU A 330 10.47 -8.68 -10.27
C GLU A 330 9.43 -9.15 -9.23
N ILE A 331 8.16 -8.73 -9.40
CA ILE A 331 7.05 -9.13 -8.54
C ILE A 331 6.61 -10.57 -8.86
N SER A 332 6.61 -10.96 -10.13
CA SER A 332 6.35 -12.36 -10.53
C SER A 332 7.41 -13.30 -9.94
N LYS A 333 8.69 -12.92 -9.98
CA LYS A 333 9.76 -13.69 -9.32
C LYS A 333 9.54 -13.77 -7.81
N LEU A 334 9.17 -12.67 -7.17
CA LEU A 334 8.87 -12.64 -5.74
C LEU A 334 7.72 -13.60 -5.36
N GLN A 335 6.62 -13.58 -6.13
CA GLN A 335 5.50 -14.50 -5.97
C GLN A 335 5.93 -15.96 -6.14
N GLN A 336 6.76 -16.28 -7.15
CA GLN A 336 7.31 -17.63 -7.36
C GLN A 336 8.11 -18.12 -6.15
N PHE A 337 8.99 -17.29 -5.58
CA PHE A 337 9.75 -17.66 -4.40
C PHE A 337 8.87 -17.90 -3.17
N LEU A 338 7.86 -17.06 -2.92
CA LEU A 338 6.93 -17.26 -1.81
C LEU A 338 6.06 -18.50 -2.01
N ALA A 339 5.65 -18.78 -3.25
CA ALA A 339 4.89 -19.98 -3.59
C ALA A 339 5.71 -21.25 -3.34
N ARG A 340 6.99 -21.26 -3.75
CA ARG A 340 7.91 -22.37 -3.47
C ARG A 340 8.04 -22.63 -1.96
N LEU A 341 8.07 -21.57 -1.15
CA LEU A 341 8.18 -21.67 0.30
C LEU A 341 6.83 -21.94 1.01
N SER A 342 5.75 -22.16 0.25
CA SER A 342 4.38 -22.40 0.74
C SER A 342 3.74 -21.22 1.50
N PHE A 343 4.21 -20.00 1.28
CA PHE A 343 3.63 -18.77 1.84
C PHE A 343 2.65 -18.06 0.89
N TYR A 344 2.60 -18.44 -0.39
CA TYR A 344 1.76 -17.80 -1.41
C TYR A 344 1.03 -18.84 -2.27
N ASN A 345 -0.30 -18.86 -2.18
CA ASN A 345 -1.16 -19.87 -2.82
C ASN A 345 -2.05 -19.29 -3.94
N ASP A 346 -1.78 -18.06 -4.38
CA ASP A 346 -2.57 -17.37 -5.40
C ASP A 346 -1.84 -17.37 -6.76
N THR A 347 -2.51 -16.86 -7.79
CA THR A 347 -1.96 -16.74 -9.14
C THR A 347 -0.72 -15.84 -9.17
N ILE A 348 0.27 -16.24 -9.98
CA ILE A 348 1.50 -15.49 -10.22
C ILE A 348 1.23 -14.54 -11.39
N ASP A 349 0.64 -13.40 -11.09
CA ASP A 349 0.22 -12.37 -12.05
C ASP A 349 1.22 -11.21 -12.19
N GLY A 350 2.24 -11.18 -11.32
CA GLY A 350 3.22 -10.10 -11.22
C GLY A 350 2.69 -8.81 -10.65
N ILE A 351 1.51 -8.83 -10.00
CA ILE A 351 0.86 -7.65 -9.44
C ILE A 351 1.04 -7.65 -7.92
N VAL A 352 1.39 -6.49 -7.37
CA VAL A 352 1.42 -6.30 -5.92
C VAL A 352 -0.03 -6.21 -5.41
N GLY A 353 -0.59 -7.37 -5.07
CA GLY A 353 -1.94 -7.53 -4.51
C GLY A 353 -1.96 -7.74 -2.99
N ARG A 354 -3.17 -7.86 -2.42
CA ARG A 354 -3.38 -8.05 -0.97
C ARG A 354 -2.76 -9.36 -0.49
N ASN A 355 -2.88 -10.41 -1.30
CA ASN A 355 -2.41 -11.75 -0.94
C ASN A 355 -0.87 -11.82 -0.97
N LEU A 356 -0.22 -11.16 -1.92
CA LEU A 356 1.25 -11.09 -1.97
C LEU A 356 1.80 -10.35 -0.75
N MET A 357 1.21 -9.20 -0.42
CA MET A 357 1.61 -8.43 0.74
C MET A 357 1.38 -9.19 2.05
N ARG A 358 0.28 -9.94 2.17
CA ARG A 358 0.03 -10.83 3.32
C ARG A 358 1.09 -11.93 3.44
N ALA A 359 1.39 -12.61 2.34
CA ALA A 359 2.40 -13.66 2.28
C ALA A 359 3.78 -13.15 2.73
N LEU A 360 4.17 -11.94 2.32
CA LEU A 360 5.41 -11.31 2.77
C LEU A 360 5.43 -11.05 4.28
N VAL A 361 4.33 -10.54 4.84
CA VAL A 361 4.19 -10.29 6.28
C VAL A 361 4.30 -11.60 7.06
N GLU A 362 3.62 -12.66 6.61
CA GLU A 362 3.66 -13.97 7.23
C GLU A 362 5.06 -14.59 7.16
N PHE A 363 5.72 -14.49 6.01
CA PHE A 363 7.10 -14.92 5.85
C PHE A 363 8.03 -14.17 6.83
N GLN A 364 7.96 -12.84 6.88
CA GLN A 364 8.77 -12.04 7.79
C GLN A 364 8.54 -12.41 9.26
N LYS A 365 7.28 -12.62 9.65
CA LYS A 365 6.93 -13.10 11.00
C LYS A 365 7.54 -14.48 11.28
N SER A 366 7.41 -15.43 10.35
CA SER A 366 7.93 -16.79 10.50
C SER A 366 9.45 -16.82 10.63
N MET A 367 10.14 -15.91 9.94
CA MET A 367 11.60 -15.81 9.93
C MET A 367 12.16 -14.88 11.01
N SER A 368 11.31 -14.39 11.93
CA SER A 368 11.69 -13.41 12.97
C SER A 368 12.39 -12.16 12.41
N LEU A 369 12.03 -11.75 11.20
CA LEU A 369 12.47 -10.50 10.57
C LEU A 369 11.61 -9.32 11.04
N PRO A 370 12.11 -8.09 10.90
CA PRO A 370 11.27 -6.90 11.02
C PRO A 370 10.08 -6.99 10.04
N VAL A 371 8.86 -6.93 10.57
CA VAL A 371 7.63 -6.99 9.77
C VAL A 371 7.38 -5.63 9.13
N THR A 372 7.87 -5.46 7.91
CA THR A 372 7.69 -4.24 7.10
C THR A 372 6.58 -4.41 6.08
N GLY A 373 6.31 -5.65 5.64
CA GLY A 373 5.46 -5.94 4.49
C GLY A 373 6.07 -5.52 3.15
N TYR A 374 7.37 -5.22 3.11
CA TYR A 374 8.14 -4.95 1.89
C TYR A 374 9.18 -6.05 1.67
N PRO A 375 9.58 -6.30 0.42
CA PRO A 375 10.69 -7.20 0.10
C PRO A 375 12.04 -6.54 0.42
N ASP A 376 12.33 -6.33 1.70
CA ASP A 376 13.61 -5.78 2.16
C ASP A 376 14.78 -6.69 1.76
N PRO A 377 16.02 -6.18 1.68
CA PRO A 377 17.20 -6.98 1.40
C PRO A 377 17.31 -8.27 2.22
N ASP A 378 17.03 -8.18 3.53
CA ASP A 378 17.07 -9.32 4.44
C ASP A 378 15.99 -10.35 4.11
N THR A 379 14.81 -9.87 3.69
CA THR A 379 13.68 -10.70 3.28
C THR A 379 14.02 -11.43 1.98
N LEU A 380 14.51 -10.71 0.97
CA LEU A 380 14.91 -11.27 -0.32
C LEU A 380 16.05 -12.29 -0.17
N PHE A 381 17.04 -11.99 0.69
CA PHE A 381 18.15 -12.89 0.96
C PHE A 381 17.67 -14.24 1.49
N LEU A 382 16.86 -14.23 2.55
CA LEU A 382 16.36 -15.47 3.14
C LEU A 382 15.45 -16.22 2.17
N MET A 383 14.58 -15.53 1.43
CA MET A 383 13.71 -16.18 0.44
C MET A 383 14.50 -16.91 -0.66
N CYS A 384 15.61 -16.34 -1.13
CA CYS A 384 16.41 -16.93 -2.20
C CYS A 384 17.29 -18.09 -1.73
N ASN A 385 17.75 -18.07 -0.47
CA ASN A 385 18.81 -18.96 0.03
C ASN A 385 18.31 -20.04 1.02
N MET A 386 17.01 -20.11 1.30
CA MET A 386 16.44 -21.24 2.04
C MET A 386 16.14 -22.43 1.12
N GLU A 387 16.53 -23.61 1.58
CA GLU A 387 16.14 -24.93 1.06
C GLU A 387 15.00 -25.45 1.96
N ASP A 388 13.79 -25.56 1.42
CA ASP A 388 12.53 -26.07 1.98
C ASP A 388 12.19 -25.82 3.48
N SER A 389 11.01 -25.24 3.70
CA SER A 389 10.43 -24.77 4.97
C SER A 389 10.10 -25.86 6.01
N SER A 390 10.66 -27.07 5.91
CA SER A 390 10.40 -28.16 6.86
C SER A 390 11.11 -28.01 8.22
N VAL A 391 12.12 -27.14 8.33
CA VAL A 391 12.99 -27.06 9.52
C VAL A 391 12.60 -25.97 10.53
N TYR A 392 11.76 -25.00 10.14
CA TYR A 392 11.53 -23.79 10.97
C TYR A 392 10.10 -23.63 11.51
N GLY A 393 9.22 -24.62 11.29
CA GLY A 393 7.80 -24.53 11.59
C GLY A 393 7.26 -25.62 12.53
N LYS A 394 7.90 -25.87 13.69
CA LYS A 394 7.24 -26.56 14.83
C LYS A 394 7.89 -26.13 16.16
N SER A 395 7.36 -25.08 16.77
CA SER A 395 7.43 -24.95 18.24
C SER A 395 6.15 -24.31 18.78
N ASN A 396 5.35 -25.17 19.42
CA ASN A 396 4.39 -24.97 20.51
C ASN A 396 3.49 -23.73 20.55
N THR A 397 2.19 -23.94 20.29
CA THR A 397 1.12 -23.87 21.31
C THR A 397 -0.18 -24.46 20.77
N SER A 398 -0.51 -25.69 21.15
CA SER A 398 -1.89 -26.19 21.18
C SER A 398 -2.38 -26.07 22.63
N PRO A 399 -3.55 -25.49 22.92
CA PRO A 399 -4.20 -25.71 24.20
C PRO A 399 -4.73 -27.16 24.20
N LYS A 400 -4.22 -27.95 25.14
CA LYS A 400 -4.78 -29.25 25.51
C LYS A 400 -6.25 -29.04 25.91
N THR A 401 -7.17 -29.66 25.19
CA THR A 401 -8.43 -30.12 25.75
C THR A 401 -8.16 -31.41 26.52
N SER A 402 -8.41 -31.40 27.82
CA SER A 402 -8.40 -32.56 28.70
C SER A 402 -9.56 -32.44 29.67
N GLY A 403 -10.37 -33.50 29.75
CA GLY A 403 -11.37 -33.73 30.79
C GLY A 403 -12.75 -33.29 30.40
#